data_AF-A0A536J875-F1
#
_entry.id   AF-A0A536J875-F1
#
_cell.length_a   1.000
_cell.length_b   1.000
_cell.length_c   1.000
_cell.angle_alpha   90.00
_cell.angle_beta   90.00
_cell.angle_gamma   90.00
#
_symmetry.space_group_name_H-M   'P 1'
#
loop_
_entity.id
_entity.type
_entity.pdbx_description
1 polymer ?
#
loop_
_entity_poly.entity_id
_entity_poly.type
_entity_poly.pdbx_seq_one_letter_code
_entity_poly.pdbx_strand_id
1 'polypeptide(L)'
;MQAPASRRSPTSRARPAAAVAAAARADPAAPARTSSLDLLFPVTYRVNAAGHTEVGGCDLVELAHRHGTPLYVYDEATVRQRAAEYTAAMDGAGQVLYSAKAFASPRFLRVVAEEGLGLDVVSAGELHLALKSGFPRDRIHFLGNNKSVEDLEAAYGAGSTIVIDGDQEFDLLRQVIPDGSRAPVMLRLSPGVKPDTHDHISTGQLDSKFGFSIESGAARKAVEAALKHPRLDLIGLHSHIGSQIFGLGAYEQAMEIMLGLLVELRDELGFETRKLGAGGGLGIAYTHNDDPPTPRHFVETVRHALVAGCARRGLKVPELVVEPGRSIAGPAGMALYTVGSIKDIPGVRRYVAVDGGMGDNIRPKLYGARYEAFLA
;
A
#
# COMPACT_ATOMS: atom_id res chain seq x y z
N MET A 1 -9.71 28.33 69.64
CA MET A 1 -10.27 29.60 70.16
C MET A 1 -10.02 30.67 69.11
N GLN A 2 -11.06 31.48 68.82
CA GLN A 2 -11.16 32.57 67.83
C GLN A 2 -11.34 32.17 66.35
N ALA A 3 -12.60 32.23 65.91
CA ALA A 3 -13.01 32.69 64.57
C ALA A 3 -13.24 34.23 64.63
N PRO A 4 -13.45 34.99 63.52
CA PRO A 4 -14.75 34.93 62.83
C PRO A 4 -14.79 35.31 61.31
N ALA A 5 -15.91 34.92 60.68
CA ALA A 5 -16.73 35.65 59.67
C ALA A 5 -16.07 36.19 58.38
N SER A 6 -16.70 36.31 57.21
CA SER A 6 -18.03 36.10 56.62
C SER A 6 -17.81 36.39 55.10
N ARG A 7 -18.52 35.84 54.12
CA ARG A 7 -19.90 36.15 53.71
C ARG A 7 -20.24 35.22 52.53
N ARG A 8 -21.48 34.73 52.52
CA ARG A 8 -22.16 34.20 51.32
C ARG A 8 -22.98 35.31 50.66
N SER A 9 -23.25 35.13 49.36
CA SER A 9 -24.54 35.30 48.64
C SER A 9 -24.36 35.98 47.25
N PRO A 10 -25.35 35.95 46.32
CA PRO A 10 -25.58 34.85 45.37
C PRO A 10 -25.88 35.32 43.91
N THR A 11 -26.41 34.41 43.08
CA THR A 11 -27.13 34.58 41.78
C THR A 11 -26.26 34.61 40.51
N SER A 12 -26.30 33.56 39.66
CA SER A 12 -27.31 33.21 38.63
C SER A 12 -27.30 34.13 37.41
N ARG A 13 -26.85 33.61 36.26
CA ARG A 13 -27.62 33.59 35.00
C ARG A 13 -26.98 32.68 33.95
N ALA A 14 -27.84 31.96 33.26
CA ALA A 14 -27.55 31.00 32.21
C ALA A 14 -27.61 31.63 30.80
N ARG A 15 -27.04 30.88 29.84
CA ARG A 15 -27.20 30.84 28.35
C ARG A 15 -26.33 31.80 27.50
N PRO A 16 -26.08 31.48 26.20
CA PRO A 16 -26.15 30.19 25.48
C PRO A 16 -24.92 29.89 24.57
N ALA A 17 -24.88 28.67 24.04
CA ALA A 17 -24.10 28.26 22.88
C ALA A 17 -24.55 29.02 21.61
N ALA A 18 -23.60 29.50 20.79
CA ALA A 18 -23.81 29.85 19.40
C ALA A 18 -22.47 29.89 18.62
N ALA A 19 -22.45 29.08 17.55
CA ALA A 19 -21.80 29.30 16.27
C ALA A 19 -20.26 29.40 16.19
N VAL A 20 -19.65 28.25 15.90
CA VAL A 20 -18.46 28.14 15.05
C VAL A 20 -18.87 28.48 13.61
N ALA A 21 -18.52 29.65 13.13
CA ALA A 21 -18.53 29.98 11.70
C ALA A 21 -17.52 31.11 11.44
N ALA A 22 -16.27 30.75 11.18
CA ALA A 22 -15.30 31.66 10.59
C ALA A 22 -14.78 31.03 9.29
N ALA A 23 -15.47 31.33 8.19
CA ALA A 23 -14.99 31.04 6.85
C ALA A 23 -13.81 31.98 6.55
N ALA A 24 -12.62 31.41 6.39
CA ALA A 24 -11.46 32.12 5.88
C ALA A 24 -11.69 32.46 4.40
N ARG A 25 -11.56 33.74 4.03
CA ARG A 25 -11.57 34.18 2.63
C ARG A 25 -10.24 33.76 2.00
N ALA A 26 -10.30 32.90 0.98
CA ALA A 26 -9.14 32.46 0.20
C ALA A 26 -8.83 33.42 -0.97
N ASP A 27 -7.54 33.57 -1.24
CA ASP A 27 -6.96 34.29 -2.38
C ASP A 27 -7.17 33.48 -3.69
N PRO A 28 -7.78 34.05 -4.75
CA PRO A 28 -8.21 33.30 -5.93
C PRO A 28 -7.06 32.80 -6.84
N ALA A 29 -5.80 33.07 -6.53
CA ALA A 29 -4.64 32.69 -7.35
C ALA A 29 -3.69 31.66 -6.71
N ALA A 30 -3.97 31.16 -5.50
CA ALA A 30 -3.20 30.07 -4.89
C ALA A 30 -3.77 28.70 -5.31
N PRO A 31 -2.95 27.70 -5.67
CA PRO A 31 -3.45 26.33 -5.84
C PRO A 31 -4.13 25.91 -4.53
N ALA A 32 -5.37 25.42 -4.63
CA ALA A 32 -6.16 25.02 -3.48
C ALA A 32 -5.34 24.00 -2.66
N ARG A 33 -4.92 24.39 -1.46
CA ARG A 33 -4.36 23.42 -0.51
C ARG A 33 -5.51 22.49 -0.15
N THR A 34 -5.43 21.25 -0.63
CA THR A 34 -6.25 20.15 -0.12
C THR A 34 -6.24 20.25 1.40
N SER A 35 -7.41 20.37 2.02
CA SER A 35 -7.46 20.44 3.48
C SER A 35 -6.98 19.10 4.03
N SER A 36 -6.37 19.10 5.22
CA SER A 36 -5.91 17.84 5.85
C SER A 36 -7.03 16.83 6.09
N LEU A 37 -8.28 17.29 6.11
CA LEU A 37 -9.47 16.43 6.19
C LEU A 37 -9.77 15.74 4.85
N ASP A 38 -9.53 16.39 3.72
CA ASP A 38 -9.82 15.83 2.39
C ASP A 38 -8.94 14.60 2.07
N LEU A 39 -7.79 14.46 2.75
CA LEU A 39 -6.91 13.28 2.62
C LEU A 39 -7.39 12.07 3.43
N LEU A 40 -8.29 12.27 4.41
CA LEU A 40 -8.76 11.24 5.32
C LEU A 40 -10.00 10.51 4.82
N PHE A 41 -10.79 11.15 3.98
CA PHE A 41 -12.05 10.60 3.50
C PHE A 41 -11.96 10.12 2.05
N PRO A 42 -12.85 9.19 1.65
CA PRO A 42 -13.05 8.86 0.25
C PRO A 42 -13.41 10.10 -0.59
N VAL A 43 -13.09 10.07 -1.88
CA VAL A 43 -13.20 11.24 -2.78
C VAL A 43 -14.64 11.68 -3.05
N THR A 44 -15.61 10.81 -2.78
CA THR A 44 -17.05 11.09 -2.88
C THR A 44 -17.69 11.49 -1.55
N TYR A 45 -16.89 11.62 -0.49
CA TYR A 45 -17.35 12.03 0.82
C TYR A 45 -18.05 13.39 0.78
N ARG A 46 -19.19 13.47 1.46
CA ARG A 46 -19.87 14.70 1.79
C ARG A 46 -20.76 14.54 3.02
N VAL A 47 -21.22 15.65 3.57
CA VAL A 47 -22.30 15.68 4.56
C VAL A 47 -23.60 16.05 3.84
N ASN A 48 -24.61 15.20 3.94
CA ASN A 48 -25.90 15.40 3.28
C ASN A 48 -26.78 16.43 4.02
N ALA A 49 -27.97 16.72 3.50
CA ALA A 49 -28.88 17.71 4.07
C ALA A 49 -29.42 17.35 5.48
N ALA A 50 -29.36 16.08 5.87
CA ALA A 50 -29.72 15.62 7.21
C ALA A 50 -28.56 15.74 8.21
N GLY A 51 -27.36 16.15 7.75
CA GLY A 51 -26.15 16.19 8.58
C GLY A 51 -25.44 14.86 8.71
N HIS A 52 -25.83 13.83 7.94
CA HIS A 52 -25.17 12.54 7.91
C HIS A 52 -24.04 12.51 6.88
N THR A 53 -23.07 11.66 7.13
CA THR A 53 -21.98 11.30 6.25
C THR A 53 -22.52 10.47 5.10
N GLU A 54 -22.12 10.84 3.89
CA GLU A 54 -22.49 10.17 2.67
C GLU A 54 -21.24 9.88 1.84
N VAL A 55 -21.14 8.67 1.30
CA VAL A 55 -20.05 8.24 0.42
C VAL A 55 -20.63 7.45 -0.75
N GLY A 56 -20.17 7.73 -1.96
CA GLY A 56 -20.67 7.09 -3.18
C GLY A 56 -22.16 7.31 -3.45
N GLY A 57 -22.75 8.38 -2.91
CA GLY A 57 -24.20 8.62 -2.96
C GLY A 57 -25.01 7.86 -1.90
N CYS A 58 -24.36 7.15 -0.98
CA CYS A 58 -25.01 6.35 0.05
C CYS A 58 -24.87 6.99 1.43
N ASP A 59 -26.00 7.21 2.12
CA ASP A 59 -26.02 7.65 3.52
C ASP A 59 -25.49 6.53 4.43
N LEU A 60 -24.43 6.81 5.19
CA LEU A 60 -23.76 5.80 6.00
C LEU A 60 -24.60 5.35 7.21
N VAL A 61 -25.49 6.20 7.71
CA VAL A 61 -26.44 5.86 8.79
C VAL A 61 -27.49 4.88 8.25
N GLU A 62 -28.01 5.11 7.04
CA GLU A 62 -28.93 4.16 6.40
C GLU A 62 -28.26 2.82 6.10
N LEU A 63 -27.00 2.81 5.65
CA LEU A 63 -26.24 1.58 5.43
C LEU A 63 -26.06 0.80 6.74
N ALA A 64 -25.69 1.48 7.83
CA ALA A 64 -25.57 0.87 9.15
C ALA A 64 -26.90 0.25 9.63
N HIS A 65 -28.02 0.93 9.41
CA HIS A 65 -29.35 0.36 9.75
C HIS A 65 -29.72 -0.85 8.89
N ARG A 66 -29.39 -0.82 7.59
CA ARG A 66 -29.77 -1.89 6.65
C ARG A 66 -28.90 -3.14 6.79
N HIS A 67 -27.61 -2.98 6.99
CA HIS A 67 -26.63 -4.06 6.97
C HIS A 67 -26.09 -4.43 8.35
N GLY A 68 -26.41 -3.64 9.38
CA GLY A 68 -25.83 -3.77 10.71
C GLY A 68 -24.41 -3.21 10.78
N THR A 69 -23.86 -3.18 11.99
CA THR A 69 -22.46 -2.85 12.28
C THR A 69 -21.82 -3.96 13.13
N PRO A 70 -20.48 -4.13 13.11
CA PRO A 70 -19.49 -3.39 12.32
C PRO A 70 -19.62 -3.57 10.81
N LEU A 71 -19.41 -2.50 10.03
CA LEU A 71 -19.56 -2.52 8.57
C LEU A 71 -18.40 -1.82 7.86
N TYR A 72 -17.76 -2.50 6.92
CA TYR A 72 -16.78 -1.88 6.01
C TYR A 72 -17.47 -1.40 4.74
N VAL A 73 -17.28 -0.13 4.43
CA VAL A 73 -17.77 0.52 3.21
C VAL A 73 -16.55 0.94 2.38
N TYR A 74 -16.54 0.55 1.12
CA TYR A 74 -15.48 0.94 0.17
C TYR A 74 -16.08 1.80 -0.94
N ASP A 75 -15.52 2.99 -1.13
CA ASP A 75 -15.89 3.87 -2.24
C ASP A 75 -15.22 3.43 -3.55
N GLU A 76 -16.03 2.93 -4.49
CA GLU A 76 -15.53 2.49 -5.80
C GLU A 76 -14.88 3.64 -6.58
N ALA A 77 -15.42 4.86 -6.48
CA ALA A 77 -14.88 6.03 -7.19
C ALA A 77 -13.46 6.37 -6.71
N THR A 78 -13.19 6.27 -5.40
CA THR A 78 -11.84 6.43 -4.85
C THR A 78 -10.88 5.38 -5.39
N VAL A 79 -11.28 4.11 -5.44
CA VAL A 79 -10.44 3.02 -5.99
C VAL A 79 -10.06 3.32 -7.45
N ARG A 80 -11.05 3.68 -8.26
CA ARG A 80 -10.84 4.01 -9.68
C ARG A 80 -9.94 5.23 -9.87
N GLN A 81 -10.19 6.30 -9.10
CA GLN A 81 -9.35 7.49 -9.15
C GLN A 81 -7.90 7.17 -8.81
N ARG A 82 -7.64 6.42 -7.73
CA ARG A 82 -6.27 6.06 -7.33
C ARG A 82 -5.61 5.19 -8.40
N ALA A 83 -6.31 4.21 -8.94
CA ALA A 83 -5.83 3.37 -10.05
C ALA A 83 -5.47 4.22 -11.29
N ALA A 84 -6.31 5.16 -11.67
CA ALA A 84 -6.07 6.10 -12.77
C ALA A 84 -4.86 7.01 -12.52
N GLU A 85 -4.67 7.50 -11.28
CA GLU A 85 -3.50 8.31 -10.92
C GLU A 85 -2.19 7.55 -11.11
N TYR A 86 -2.13 6.27 -10.70
CA TYR A 86 -0.95 5.42 -10.90
C TYR A 86 -0.70 5.12 -12.39
N THR A 87 -1.72 4.71 -13.12
CA THR A 87 -1.59 4.33 -14.54
C THR A 87 -1.21 5.53 -15.41
N ALA A 88 -1.81 6.69 -15.17
CA ALA A 88 -1.46 7.92 -15.86
C ALA A 88 -0.03 8.38 -15.57
N ALA A 89 0.45 8.23 -14.33
CA ALA A 89 1.82 8.58 -13.96
C ALA A 89 2.85 7.57 -14.49
N MET A 90 2.45 6.30 -14.67
CA MET A 90 3.29 5.28 -15.29
C MET A 90 3.54 5.57 -16.77
N ASP A 91 2.55 6.17 -17.47
CA ASP A 91 2.72 6.72 -18.83
C ASP A 91 3.33 5.69 -19.81
N GLY A 92 2.84 4.45 -19.74
CA GLY A 92 3.31 3.33 -20.57
C GLY A 92 4.73 2.81 -20.26
N ALA A 93 5.44 3.37 -19.27
CA ALA A 93 6.81 2.98 -18.93
C ALA A 93 6.90 1.62 -18.21
N GLY A 94 5.76 0.99 -17.91
CA GLY A 94 5.73 -0.29 -17.23
C GLY A 94 4.36 -0.64 -16.65
N GLN A 95 4.37 -1.35 -15.52
CA GLN A 95 3.20 -2.00 -14.93
C GLN A 95 2.91 -1.45 -13.53
N VAL A 96 1.62 -1.24 -13.26
CA VAL A 96 1.10 -0.98 -11.91
C VAL A 96 0.35 -2.24 -11.48
N LEU A 97 0.86 -2.91 -10.46
CA LEU A 97 0.25 -4.12 -9.90
C LEU A 97 -0.45 -3.76 -8.59
N TYR A 98 -1.76 -3.96 -8.51
CA TYR A 98 -2.42 -3.83 -7.22
C TYR A 98 -1.97 -4.96 -6.28
N SER A 99 -1.65 -4.63 -5.03
CA SER A 99 -1.24 -5.66 -4.07
C SER A 99 -2.43 -6.23 -3.30
N ALA A 100 -2.81 -7.48 -3.62
CA ALA A 100 -4.03 -8.14 -3.10
C ALA A 100 -4.04 -8.26 -1.57
N LYS A 101 -2.86 -8.33 -0.95
CA LYS A 101 -2.68 -8.37 0.52
C LYS A 101 -3.27 -7.18 1.26
N ALA A 102 -3.55 -6.07 0.57
CA ALA A 102 -4.18 -4.90 1.17
C ALA A 102 -5.68 -5.11 1.39
N PHE A 103 -6.40 -5.59 0.37
CA PHE A 103 -7.79 -6.00 0.42
C PHE A 103 -8.17 -6.75 -0.87
N ALA A 104 -8.86 -7.88 -0.76
CA ALA A 104 -9.31 -8.61 -1.95
C ALA A 104 -10.73 -9.13 -1.77
N SER A 105 -11.60 -8.77 -2.70
CA SER A 105 -12.94 -9.35 -2.86
C SER A 105 -13.27 -9.43 -4.35
N PRO A 106 -14.24 -10.28 -4.77
CA PRO A 106 -14.50 -10.46 -6.19
C PRO A 106 -14.87 -9.17 -6.93
N ARG A 107 -15.67 -8.29 -6.32
CA ARG A 107 -16.01 -7.00 -6.93
C ARG A 107 -14.81 -6.06 -6.95
N PHE A 108 -14.05 -5.99 -5.85
CA PHE A 108 -12.89 -5.10 -5.78
C PHE A 108 -11.84 -5.44 -6.84
N LEU A 109 -11.51 -6.72 -7.01
CA LEU A 109 -10.56 -7.16 -8.02
C LEU A 109 -11.05 -6.93 -9.46
N ARG A 110 -12.36 -7.00 -9.72
CA ARG A 110 -12.92 -6.64 -11.02
C ARG A 110 -12.73 -5.16 -11.32
N VAL A 111 -13.00 -4.28 -10.35
CA VAL A 111 -12.78 -2.83 -10.50
C VAL A 111 -11.30 -2.56 -10.81
N VAL A 112 -10.37 -3.18 -10.08
CA VAL A 112 -8.93 -3.06 -10.34
C VAL A 112 -8.57 -3.50 -11.77
N ALA A 113 -9.13 -4.62 -12.25
CA ALA A 113 -8.89 -5.11 -13.60
C ALA A 113 -9.48 -4.20 -14.69
N GLU A 114 -10.67 -3.65 -14.45
CA GLU A 114 -11.35 -2.70 -15.35
C GLU A 114 -10.54 -1.41 -15.54
N GLU A 115 -9.81 -0.96 -14.50
CA GLU A 115 -8.88 0.17 -14.58
C GLU A 115 -7.52 -0.19 -15.21
N GLY A 116 -7.37 -1.43 -15.69
CA GLY A 116 -6.20 -1.87 -16.45
C GLY A 116 -4.97 -2.23 -15.63
N LEU A 117 -5.05 -2.24 -14.30
CA LEU A 117 -3.93 -2.64 -13.43
C LEU A 117 -3.64 -4.13 -13.57
N GLY A 118 -2.40 -4.51 -13.28
CA GLY A 118 -2.07 -5.89 -12.95
C GLY A 118 -2.34 -6.20 -11.48
N LEU A 119 -1.95 -7.39 -11.05
CA LEU A 119 -2.16 -7.86 -9.69
C LEU A 119 -0.91 -8.55 -9.16
N ASP A 120 -0.51 -8.23 -7.94
CA ASP A 120 0.37 -9.10 -7.16
C ASP A 120 -0.45 -9.91 -6.15
N VAL A 121 -0.12 -11.20 -6.06
CA VAL A 121 -0.71 -12.16 -5.13
C VAL A 121 0.42 -12.90 -4.42
N VAL A 122 0.19 -13.34 -3.18
CA VAL A 122 1.21 -13.99 -2.35
C VAL A 122 0.88 -15.44 -1.97
N SER A 123 -0.26 -15.97 -2.43
CA SER A 123 -0.69 -17.35 -2.14
C SER A 123 -1.62 -17.91 -3.21
N ALA A 124 -1.74 -19.23 -3.29
CA ALA A 124 -2.72 -19.91 -4.14
C ALA A 124 -4.17 -19.49 -3.84
N GLY A 125 -4.49 -19.12 -2.59
CA GLY A 125 -5.82 -18.63 -2.21
C GLY A 125 -6.15 -17.28 -2.84
N GLU A 126 -5.22 -16.33 -2.81
CA GLU A 126 -5.36 -15.04 -3.48
C GLU A 126 -5.41 -15.20 -5.01
N LEU A 127 -4.54 -16.05 -5.56
CA LEU A 127 -4.56 -16.37 -6.99
C LEU A 127 -5.91 -16.97 -7.41
N HIS A 128 -6.44 -17.92 -6.63
CA HIS A 128 -7.75 -18.51 -6.87
C HIS A 128 -8.85 -17.45 -6.88
N LEU A 129 -8.87 -16.57 -5.89
CA LEU A 129 -9.81 -15.46 -5.81
C LEU A 129 -9.70 -14.54 -7.04
N ALA A 130 -8.49 -14.20 -7.47
CA ALA A 130 -8.24 -13.38 -8.66
C ALA A 130 -8.81 -14.03 -9.93
N LEU A 131 -8.50 -15.31 -10.15
CA LEU A 131 -8.99 -16.06 -11.31
C LEU A 131 -10.52 -16.19 -11.30
N LYS A 132 -11.13 -16.45 -10.14
CA LYS A 132 -12.61 -16.48 -9.99
C LYS A 132 -13.25 -15.12 -10.20
N SER A 133 -12.51 -14.05 -9.96
CA SER A 133 -12.96 -12.67 -10.22
C SER A 133 -12.89 -12.31 -11.70
N GLY A 134 -12.23 -13.12 -12.53
CA GLY A 134 -12.02 -12.86 -13.96
C GLY A 134 -10.79 -11.99 -14.25
N PHE A 135 -9.82 -11.94 -13.33
CA PHE A 135 -8.62 -11.12 -13.51
C PHE A 135 -7.76 -11.63 -14.69
N PRO A 136 -7.24 -10.75 -15.57
CA PRO A 136 -6.38 -11.16 -16.67
C PRO A 136 -5.11 -11.87 -16.19
N ARG A 137 -4.94 -13.12 -16.64
CA ARG A 137 -3.87 -14.02 -16.18
C ARG A 137 -2.45 -13.51 -16.47
N ASP A 138 -2.27 -12.92 -17.64
CA ASP A 138 -1.03 -12.36 -18.16
C ASP A 138 -0.55 -11.09 -17.40
N ARG A 139 -1.35 -10.62 -16.44
CA ARG A 139 -1.05 -9.44 -15.61
C ARG A 139 -0.85 -9.78 -14.13
N ILE A 140 -0.71 -11.07 -13.79
CA ILE A 140 -0.56 -11.53 -12.41
C ILE A 140 0.90 -11.85 -12.11
N HIS A 141 1.41 -11.29 -11.01
CA HIS A 141 2.70 -11.64 -10.43
C HIS A 141 2.47 -12.41 -9.13
N PHE A 142 3.13 -13.56 -8.99
CA PHE A 142 3.03 -14.43 -7.83
C PHE A 142 4.29 -14.29 -6.95
N LEU A 143 4.10 -13.65 -5.80
CA LEU A 143 5.13 -13.36 -4.80
C LEU A 143 4.97 -14.35 -3.61
N GLY A 144 5.76 -14.15 -2.55
CA GLY A 144 5.70 -14.94 -1.33
C GLY A 144 7.06 -15.51 -0.94
N ASN A 145 7.37 -15.56 0.35
CA ASN A 145 8.70 -15.94 0.84
C ASN A 145 8.85 -17.42 1.19
N ASN A 146 7.77 -18.20 1.03
CA ASN A 146 7.74 -19.62 1.33
C ASN A 146 6.65 -20.30 0.49
N LYS A 147 6.84 -20.30 -0.84
CA LYS A 147 5.89 -20.92 -1.76
C LYS A 147 5.98 -22.44 -1.65
N SER A 148 4.84 -23.09 -1.50
CA SER A 148 4.71 -24.55 -1.58
C SER A 148 4.80 -25.04 -3.03
N VAL A 149 4.88 -26.36 -3.24
CA VAL A 149 4.77 -26.93 -4.59
C VAL A 149 3.40 -26.59 -5.18
N GLU A 150 2.34 -26.68 -4.38
CA GLU A 150 0.97 -26.37 -4.77
C GLU A 150 0.82 -24.90 -5.18
N ASP A 151 1.48 -23.97 -4.47
CA ASP A 151 1.52 -22.55 -4.85
C ASP A 151 2.18 -22.36 -6.23
N LEU A 152 3.31 -23.03 -6.45
CA LEU A 152 4.07 -22.91 -7.70
C LEU A 152 3.36 -23.57 -8.88
N GLU A 153 2.72 -24.73 -8.69
CA GLU A 153 1.87 -25.37 -9.69
C GLU A 153 0.69 -24.47 -10.07
N ALA A 154 0.04 -23.86 -9.07
CA ALA A 154 -1.04 -22.91 -9.32
C ALA A 154 -0.56 -21.68 -10.09
N ALA A 155 0.57 -21.08 -9.68
CA ALA A 155 1.15 -19.91 -10.33
C ALA A 155 1.56 -20.21 -11.78
N TYR A 156 2.25 -21.34 -12.01
CA TYR A 156 2.66 -21.78 -13.34
C TYR A 156 1.45 -22.09 -14.23
N GLY A 157 0.48 -22.85 -13.73
CA GLY A 157 -0.76 -23.19 -14.45
C GLY A 157 -1.65 -21.97 -14.74
N ALA A 158 -1.55 -20.92 -13.93
CA ALA A 158 -2.19 -19.64 -14.19
C ALA A 158 -1.47 -18.81 -15.26
N GLY A 159 -0.19 -19.10 -15.56
CA GLY A 159 0.64 -18.29 -16.45
C GLY A 159 1.15 -17.01 -15.79
N SER A 160 1.23 -16.97 -14.45
CA SER A 160 1.71 -15.81 -13.71
C SER A 160 3.23 -15.65 -13.81
N THR A 161 3.72 -14.41 -13.70
CA THR A 161 5.16 -14.16 -13.48
C THR A 161 5.50 -14.56 -12.04
N ILE A 162 6.45 -15.48 -11.85
CA ILE A 162 6.83 -15.95 -10.50
C ILE A 162 7.99 -15.10 -9.99
N VAL A 163 7.84 -14.51 -8.81
CA VAL A 163 8.91 -13.75 -8.14
C VAL A 163 9.58 -14.65 -7.10
N ILE A 164 10.75 -15.18 -7.44
CA ILE A 164 11.54 -16.09 -6.60
C ILE A 164 12.12 -15.32 -5.41
N ASP A 165 11.91 -15.84 -4.20
CA ASP A 165 12.28 -15.16 -2.94
C ASP A 165 13.45 -15.86 -2.21
N GLY A 166 13.70 -17.15 -2.46
CA GLY A 166 14.76 -17.91 -1.80
C GLY A 166 15.24 -19.13 -2.59
N ASP A 167 16.40 -19.68 -2.20
CA ASP A 167 17.12 -20.71 -2.96
C ASP A 167 16.32 -22.00 -3.18
N GLN A 168 15.50 -22.41 -2.19
CA GLN A 168 14.69 -23.63 -2.28
C GLN A 168 13.75 -23.61 -3.49
N GLU A 169 13.29 -22.44 -3.93
CA GLU A 169 12.32 -22.33 -5.02
C GLU A 169 12.93 -22.74 -6.37
N PHE A 170 14.24 -22.66 -6.56
CA PHE A 170 14.87 -23.16 -7.80
C PHE A 170 14.61 -24.65 -7.99
N ASP A 171 14.78 -25.46 -6.94
CA ASP A 171 14.54 -26.90 -7.01
C ASP A 171 13.06 -27.25 -7.11
N LEU A 172 12.18 -26.49 -6.46
CA LEU A 172 10.73 -26.67 -6.61
C LEU A 172 10.27 -26.34 -8.04
N LEU A 173 10.82 -25.29 -8.65
CA LEU A 173 10.52 -24.94 -10.05
C LEU A 173 11.03 -25.98 -11.04
N ARG A 174 12.08 -26.76 -10.72
CA ARG A 174 12.47 -27.99 -11.44
C ARG A 174 11.52 -29.16 -11.24
N GLN A 175 10.57 -29.10 -10.32
CA GLN A 175 9.55 -30.13 -10.20
C GLN A 175 8.30 -29.71 -10.97
N VAL A 176 7.97 -28.41 -10.90
CA VAL A 176 6.73 -27.84 -11.42
C VAL A 176 6.77 -27.57 -12.92
N ILE A 177 7.84 -26.96 -13.44
CA ILE A 177 7.90 -26.55 -14.85
C ILE A 177 8.33 -27.76 -15.69
N PRO A 178 7.60 -28.21 -16.72
CA PRO A 178 7.99 -29.36 -17.53
C PRO A 178 9.35 -29.18 -18.24
N ASP A 179 10.02 -30.29 -18.54
CA ASP A 179 11.22 -30.27 -19.38
C ASP A 179 10.94 -29.67 -20.76
N GLY A 180 11.89 -28.89 -21.27
CA GLY A 180 11.74 -28.13 -22.51
C GLY A 180 10.88 -26.88 -22.40
N SER A 181 10.21 -26.63 -21.27
CA SER A 181 9.45 -25.41 -21.01
C SER A 181 10.24 -24.40 -20.19
N ARG A 182 9.91 -23.11 -20.33
CA ARG A 182 10.47 -22.02 -19.52
C ARG A 182 9.36 -21.13 -18.99
N ALA A 183 9.42 -20.77 -17.71
CA ALA A 183 8.51 -19.82 -17.11
C ALA A 183 9.19 -18.45 -16.91
N PRO A 184 8.49 -17.33 -17.15
CA PRO A 184 9.00 -16.01 -16.83
C PRO A 184 9.12 -15.85 -15.30
N VAL A 185 10.31 -15.50 -14.83
CA VAL A 185 10.57 -15.27 -13.41
C VAL A 185 11.29 -13.97 -13.15
N MET A 186 11.04 -13.41 -11.97
CA MET A 186 11.84 -12.33 -11.39
C MET A 186 12.50 -12.82 -10.11
N LEU A 187 13.59 -12.18 -9.70
CA LEU A 187 14.22 -12.42 -8.40
C LEU A 187 13.93 -11.26 -7.45
N ARG A 188 13.45 -11.56 -6.24
CA ARG A 188 13.35 -10.56 -5.18
C ARG A 188 14.71 -10.34 -4.54
N LEU A 189 15.14 -9.10 -4.51
CA LEU A 189 16.38 -8.65 -3.92
C LEU A 189 16.12 -7.71 -2.73
N SER A 190 17.06 -7.71 -1.79
CA SER A 190 17.09 -6.76 -0.69
C SER A 190 18.22 -5.75 -0.91
N PRO A 191 17.90 -4.48 -1.23
CA PRO A 191 18.90 -3.42 -1.42
C PRO A 191 19.40 -2.84 -0.09
N GLY A 192 18.92 -3.30 1.07
CA GLY A 192 19.35 -2.80 2.37
C GLY A 192 18.93 -1.35 2.68
N VAL A 193 17.90 -0.82 1.99
CA VAL A 193 17.40 0.53 2.25
C VAL A 193 16.26 0.49 3.27
N LYS A 194 16.35 1.34 4.29
CA LYS A 194 15.27 1.58 5.24
C LYS A 194 14.66 2.96 4.98
N PRO A 195 13.36 3.05 4.73
CA PRO A 195 12.67 4.34 4.66
C PRO A 195 12.55 4.93 6.08
N ASP A 196 13.08 6.13 6.28
CA ASP A 196 12.94 6.83 7.56
C ASP A 196 11.48 7.25 7.79
N THR A 197 10.91 6.87 8.94
CA THR A 197 9.60 7.34 9.42
C THR A 197 9.77 8.29 10.62
N HIS A 198 10.66 9.26 10.48
CA HIS A 198 11.20 10.19 11.50
C HIS A 198 12.54 9.75 12.13
N ASP A 199 13.54 10.59 11.87
CA ASP A 199 14.91 10.70 12.39
C ASP A 199 15.81 9.45 12.53
N HIS A 200 17.00 9.61 11.94
CA HIS A 200 18.21 8.77 11.97
C HIS A 200 18.33 7.67 10.91
N ILE A 201 19.08 8.05 9.86
CA ILE A 201 19.87 7.22 8.94
C ILE A 201 20.27 5.91 9.63
N SER A 202 19.70 4.79 9.18
CA SER A 202 20.05 3.46 9.67
C SER A 202 20.52 2.61 8.49
N THR A 203 21.83 2.35 8.51
CA THR A 203 22.53 1.35 7.70
C THR A 203 21.75 0.05 7.64
N GLY A 204 21.66 -0.50 6.42
CA GLY A 204 20.78 -1.60 6.04
C GLY A 204 20.74 -2.76 7.01
N GLN A 205 19.52 -3.18 7.34
CA GLN A 205 19.35 -4.48 7.98
C GLN A 205 19.52 -5.57 6.93
N LEU A 206 20.60 -6.33 7.06
CA LEU A 206 20.71 -7.69 6.54
C LEU A 206 19.61 -8.62 7.08
N ASP A 207 18.93 -8.23 8.17
CA ASP A 207 17.90 -9.02 8.86
C ASP A 207 16.52 -8.85 8.20
N SER A 208 16.36 -9.45 7.03
CA SER A 208 15.09 -9.59 6.33
C SER A 208 14.89 -11.04 5.92
N LYS A 209 13.69 -11.57 6.15
CA LYS A 209 13.30 -12.91 5.68
C LYS A 209 13.00 -12.97 4.18
N PHE A 210 13.17 -11.86 3.47
CA PHE A 210 12.70 -11.68 2.11
C PHE A 210 13.85 -11.43 1.14
N GLY A 211 13.87 -12.24 0.08
CA GLY A 211 14.75 -12.04 -1.06
C GLY A 211 16.24 -12.24 -0.78
N PHE A 212 17.03 -12.07 -1.83
CA PHE A 212 18.48 -12.20 -1.79
C PHE A 212 19.15 -10.86 -1.52
N SER A 213 19.98 -10.78 -0.48
CA SER A 213 20.72 -9.56 -0.14
C SER A 213 21.75 -9.22 -1.24
N ILE A 214 21.76 -7.95 -1.65
CA ILE A 214 22.76 -7.42 -2.58
C ILE A 214 24.11 -7.31 -1.89
N GLU A 215 24.13 -6.77 -0.66
CA GLU A 215 25.34 -6.53 0.12
C GLU A 215 26.13 -7.82 0.40
N SER A 216 25.45 -8.94 0.67
CA SER A 216 26.12 -10.22 0.94
C SER A 216 26.58 -10.96 -0.32
N GLY A 217 26.27 -10.46 -1.51
CA GLY A 217 26.49 -11.13 -2.79
C GLY A 217 25.51 -12.28 -3.07
N ALA A 218 24.52 -12.53 -2.20
CA ALA A 218 23.50 -13.55 -2.43
C ALA A 218 22.66 -13.25 -3.69
N ALA A 219 22.33 -11.98 -3.92
CA ALA A 219 21.60 -11.54 -5.11
C ALA A 219 22.28 -11.98 -6.40
N ARG A 220 23.59 -11.77 -6.50
CA ARG A 220 24.39 -12.17 -7.66
C ARG A 220 24.35 -13.69 -7.87
N LYS A 221 24.58 -14.48 -6.81
CA LYS A 221 24.53 -15.95 -6.89
C LYS A 221 23.17 -16.45 -7.38
N ALA A 222 22.09 -15.83 -6.91
CA ALA A 222 20.74 -16.17 -7.34
C ALA A 222 20.49 -15.84 -8.83
N VAL A 223 21.02 -14.71 -9.33
CA VAL A 223 20.98 -14.38 -10.76
C VAL A 223 21.74 -15.41 -11.58
N GLU A 224 22.96 -15.76 -11.18
CA GLU A 224 23.75 -16.79 -11.87
C GLU A 224 23.03 -18.15 -11.89
N ALA A 225 22.40 -18.54 -10.77
CA ALA A 225 21.60 -19.76 -10.69
C ALA A 225 20.39 -19.72 -11.62
N ALA A 226 19.66 -18.60 -11.66
CA ALA A 226 18.51 -18.41 -12.53
C ALA A 226 18.90 -18.45 -14.02
N LEU A 227 20.00 -17.81 -14.42
CA LEU A 227 20.49 -17.81 -15.81
C LEU A 227 20.91 -19.20 -16.29
N LYS A 228 21.52 -20.00 -15.39
CA LYS A 228 21.91 -21.39 -15.68
C LYS A 228 20.73 -22.36 -15.62
N HIS A 229 19.57 -21.92 -15.15
CA HIS A 229 18.42 -22.80 -14.97
C HIS A 229 17.74 -23.10 -16.31
N PRO A 230 17.61 -24.39 -16.72
CA PRO A 230 17.06 -24.73 -18.03
C PRO A 230 15.58 -24.34 -18.18
N ARG A 231 14.85 -24.29 -17.07
CA ARG A 231 13.40 -24.06 -17.02
C ARG A 231 12.96 -22.64 -16.62
N LEU A 232 13.89 -21.71 -16.38
CA LEU A 232 13.55 -20.34 -15.97
C LEU A 232 13.96 -19.35 -17.04
N ASP A 233 13.03 -18.47 -17.42
CA ASP A 233 13.33 -17.26 -18.17
C ASP A 233 13.45 -16.09 -17.19
N LEU A 234 14.67 -15.74 -16.78
CA LEU A 234 14.89 -14.60 -15.88
C LEU A 234 14.58 -13.30 -16.64
N ILE A 235 13.45 -12.68 -16.31
CA ILE A 235 12.97 -11.48 -16.99
C ILE A 235 13.27 -10.20 -16.20
N GLY A 236 13.49 -10.31 -14.89
CA GLY A 236 13.58 -9.13 -14.07
C GLY A 236 14.09 -9.32 -12.65
N LEU A 237 14.31 -8.20 -11.99
CA LEU A 237 14.62 -8.12 -10.56
C LEU A 237 13.53 -7.29 -9.88
N HIS A 238 13.25 -7.57 -8.62
CA HIS A 238 12.22 -6.90 -7.84
C HIS A 238 12.79 -6.54 -6.47
N SER A 239 12.43 -5.37 -5.94
CA SER A 239 12.70 -5.01 -4.54
C SER A 239 11.47 -4.34 -3.92
N HIS A 240 11.35 -4.43 -2.60
CA HIS A 240 10.33 -3.74 -1.83
C HIS A 240 10.94 -3.28 -0.51
N ILE A 241 10.87 -1.98 -0.24
CA ILE A 241 11.66 -1.34 0.82
C ILE A 241 10.88 -1.00 2.08
N GLY A 242 9.56 -1.16 2.11
CA GLY A 242 8.78 -0.93 3.33
C GLY A 242 7.32 -0.54 3.10
N SER A 243 6.68 0.02 4.13
CA SER A 243 5.27 0.43 4.13
C SER A 243 5.10 1.75 4.87
N GLN A 244 4.07 2.53 4.52
CA GLN A 244 3.83 3.87 5.07
C GLN A 244 5.00 4.83 4.82
N ILE A 245 5.57 4.78 3.63
CA ILE A 245 6.73 5.59 3.24
C ILE A 245 6.23 6.94 2.74
N PHE A 246 6.65 8.03 3.40
CA PHE A 246 6.40 9.40 2.94
C PHE A 246 7.65 10.01 2.27
N GLY A 247 8.85 9.70 2.76
CA GLY A 247 10.10 10.19 2.18
C GLY A 247 10.47 9.44 0.89
N LEU A 248 10.20 10.03 -0.28
CA LEU A 248 10.44 9.38 -1.57
C LEU A 248 11.92 9.14 -1.89
N GLY A 249 12.85 9.85 -1.22
CA GLY A 249 14.29 9.65 -1.39
C GLY A 249 14.76 8.23 -1.08
N ALA A 250 14.03 7.47 -0.24
CA ALA A 250 14.33 6.06 0.00
C ALA A 250 14.17 5.19 -1.27
N TYR A 251 13.20 5.51 -2.14
CA TYR A 251 13.04 4.81 -3.40
C TYR A 251 14.15 5.17 -4.40
N GLU A 252 14.60 6.43 -4.42
CA GLU A 252 15.72 6.85 -5.27
C GLU A 252 17.02 6.15 -4.86
N GLN A 253 17.29 6.04 -3.56
CA GLN A 253 18.44 5.30 -3.02
C GLN A 253 18.37 3.82 -3.38
N ALA A 254 17.21 3.18 -3.20
CA ALA A 254 17.02 1.79 -3.56
C ALA A 254 17.22 1.55 -5.06
N MET A 255 16.68 2.46 -5.89
CA MET A 255 16.87 2.41 -7.34
C MET A 255 18.35 2.53 -7.72
N GLU A 256 19.10 3.45 -7.11
CA GLU A 256 20.52 3.63 -7.37
C GLU A 256 21.34 2.36 -7.06
N ILE A 257 21.04 1.68 -5.95
CA ILE A 257 21.67 0.40 -5.57
C ILE A 257 21.32 -0.69 -6.59
N MET A 258 20.04 -0.83 -6.94
CA MET A 258 19.58 -1.81 -7.93
C MET A 258 20.25 -1.58 -9.30
N LEU A 259 20.36 -0.33 -9.74
CA LEU A 259 21.02 0.02 -11.00
C LEU A 259 22.54 -0.22 -10.96
N GLY A 260 23.18 -0.06 -9.81
CA GLY A 260 24.57 -0.47 -9.60
C GLY A 260 24.75 -1.97 -9.87
N LEU A 261 23.89 -2.80 -9.26
CA LEU A 261 23.88 -4.23 -9.51
C LEU A 261 23.61 -4.56 -10.99
N LEU A 262 22.70 -3.85 -11.67
CA LEU A 262 22.44 -4.09 -13.10
C LEU A 262 23.67 -3.86 -13.98
N VAL A 263 24.54 -2.91 -13.65
CA VAL A 263 25.82 -2.70 -14.36
C VAL A 263 26.70 -3.94 -14.22
N GLU A 264 26.88 -4.43 -12.99
CA GLU A 264 27.68 -5.63 -12.71
C GLU A 264 27.15 -6.85 -13.47
N LEU A 265 25.83 -7.08 -13.42
CA LEU A 265 25.19 -8.21 -14.10
C LEU A 265 25.29 -8.12 -15.63
N ARG A 266 25.19 -6.92 -16.21
CA ARG A 266 25.38 -6.70 -17.65
C ARG A 266 26.83 -7.01 -18.04
N ASP A 267 27.78 -6.40 -17.34
CA ASP A 267 29.19 -6.42 -17.74
C ASP A 267 29.83 -7.80 -17.54
N GLU A 268 29.41 -8.53 -16.49
CA GLU A 268 30.02 -9.80 -16.14
C GLU A 268 29.23 -11.04 -16.61
N LEU A 269 27.90 -10.94 -16.71
CA LEU A 269 27.04 -12.06 -17.07
C LEU A 269 26.30 -11.86 -18.41
N GLY A 270 26.44 -10.70 -19.04
CA GLY A 270 25.69 -10.35 -20.25
C GLY A 270 24.17 -10.25 -20.02
N PHE A 271 23.73 -10.11 -18.76
CA PHE A 271 22.32 -10.10 -18.42
C PHE A 271 21.73 -8.70 -18.56
N GLU A 272 20.83 -8.52 -19.54
CA GLU A 272 20.01 -7.32 -19.66
C GLU A 272 18.62 -7.56 -19.05
N THR A 273 18.32 -6.81 -17.99
CA THR A 273 17.05 -6.88 -17.28
C THR A 273 15.91 -6.30 -18.14
N ARG A 274 14.80 -7.03 -18.30
CA ARG A 274 13.61 -6.54 -19.01
C ARG A 274 12.64 -5.81 -18.08
N LYS A 275 12.52 -6.26 -16.83
CA LYS A 275 11.63 -5.66 -15.81
C LYS A 275 12.37 -5.34 -14.52
N LEU A 276 12.10 -4.18 -13.93
CA LEU A 276 12.63 -3.80 -12.63
C LEU A 276 11.49 -3.37 -11.69
N GLY A 277 11.30 -4.16 -10.63
CA GLY A 277 10.32 -3.89 -9.59
C GLY A 277 10.86 -2.98 -8.49
N ALA A 278 10.13 -1.90 -8.23
CA ALA A 278 10.36 -0.99 -7.10
C ALA A 278 9.38 -1.25 -5.92
N GLY A 279 8.49 -2.22 -6.08
CA GLY A 279 7.52 -2.62 -5.07
C GLY A 279 6.49 -1.52 -4.79
N GLY A 280 5.80 -1.66 -3.66
CA GLY A 280 4.87 -0.67 -3.14
C GLY A 280 5.40 0.04 -1.91
N GLY A 281 4.48 0.43 -1.02
CA GLY A 281 4.81 0.98 0.28
C GLY A 281 4.46 2.45 0.47
N LEU A 282 3.99 3.12 -0.59
CA LEU A 282 3.53 4.51 -0.53
C LEU A 282 2.51 4.66 0.60
N GLY A 283 2.77 5.64 1.46
CA GLY A 283 1.93 5.92 2.60
C GLY A 283 0.62 6.62 2.24
N ILE A 284 -0.29 6.61 3.19
CA ILE A 284 -1.55 7.35 3.18
C ILE A 284 -1.73 8.10 4.49
N ALA A 285 -2.67 9.04 4.49
CA ALA A 285 -3.09 9.71 5.70
C ALA A 285 -4.03 8.81 6.50
N TYR A 286 -3.72 8.62 7.79
CA TYR A 286 -4.60 8.02 8.78
C TYR A 286 -5.06 9.03 9.82
N THR A 287 -4.30 10.12 10.00
CA THR A 287 -4.55 11.23 10.90
C THR A 287 -4.36 12.56 10.21
N HIS A 288 -4.93 13.63 10.77
CA HIS A 288 -4.80 14.98 10.22
C HIS A 288 -3.36 15.53 10.17
N ASN A 289 -2.40 14.84 10.81
CA ASN A 289 -0.99 15.20 10.80
C ASN A 289 -0.18 14.49 9.71
N ASP A 290 -0.79 13.54 9.01
CA ASP A 290 -0.13 12.83 7.92
C ASP A 290 -0.21 13.65 6.62
N ASP A 291 0.93 13.77 5.94
CA ASP A 291 1.06 14.45 4.64
C ASP A 291 1.79 13.54 3.65
N PRO A 292 1.11 12.49 3.13
CA PRO A 292 1.72 11.53 2.23
C PRO A 292 1.92 12.12 0.82
N PRO A 293 2.96 11.69 0.09
CA PRO A 293 3.07 11.99 -1.33
C PRO A 293 1.90 11.40 -2.12
N THR A 294 1.54 12.04 -3.22
CA THR A 294 0.51 11.53 -4.14
C THR A 294 1.03 10.31 -4.91
N PRO A 295 0.13 9.42 -5.40
CA PRO A 295 0.49 8.35 -6.33
C PRO A 295 1.31 8.82 -7.54
N ARG A 296 0.93 9.97 -8.10
CA ARG A 296 1.64 10.59 -9.22
C ARG A 296 3.09 10.93 -8.85
N HIS A 297 3.30 11.65 -7.75
CA HIS A 297 4.63 12.05 -7.31
C HIS A 297 5.51 10.83 -7.06
N PHE A 298 4.98 9.80 -6.40
CA PHE A 298 5.69 8.55 -6.20
C PHE A 298 6.15 7.89 -7.52
N VAL A 299 5.23 7.66 -8.47
CA VAL A 299 5.58 7.00 -9.74
C VAL A 299 6.56 7.85 -10.55
N GLU A 300 6.33 9.16 -10.64
CA GLU A 300 7.21 10.07 -11.37
C GLU A 300 8.63 10.10 -10.78
N THR A 301 8.77 10.11 -9.45
CA THR A 301 10.08 10.01 -8.77
C THR A 301 10.81 8.71 -9.11
N VAL A 302 10.13 7.56 -8.97
CA VAL A 302 10.76 6.27 -9.25
C VAL A 302 11.13 6.13 -10.73
N ARG A 303 10.23 6.56 -11.63
CA ARG A 303 10.47 6.55 -13.09
C ARG A 303 11.65 7.44 -13.46
N HIS A 304 11.71 8.65 -12.90
CA HIS A 304 12.82 9.57 -13.16
C HIS A 304 14.15 9.00 -12.66
N ALA A 305 14.20 8.45 -11.44
CA ALA A 305 15.38 7.81 -10.89
C ALA A 305 15.87 6.65 -11.78
N LEU A 306 14.93 5.83 -12.27
CA LEU A 306 15.21 4.74 -13.20
C LEU A 306 15.81 5.26 -14.53
N VAL A 307 15.09 6.15 -15.23
CA VAL A 307 15.49 6.63 -16.56
C VAL A 307 16.82 7.38 -16.50
N ALA A 308 16.96 8.33 -15.57
CA ALA A 308 18.18 9.10 -15.42
C ALA A 308 19.34 8.22 -14.96
N GLY A 309 19.09 7.28 -14.04
CA GLY A 309 20.09 6.33 -13.56
C GLY A 309 20.59 5.37 -14.64
N CYS A 310 19.69 4.87 -15.50
CA CYS A 310 20.06 4.05 -16.67
C CYS A 310 20.88 4.86 -17.67
N ALA A 311 20.47 6.09 -17.99
CA ALA A 311 21.19 6.95 -18.93
C ALA A 311 22.63 7.23 -18.48
N ARG A 312 22.86 7.53 -17.18
CA ARG A 312 24.20 7.74 -16.62
C ARG A 312 25.12 6.52 -16.72
N ARG A 313 24.54 5.31 -16.78
CA ARG A 313 25.25 4.02 -16.73
C ARG A 313 25.31 3.30 -18.08
N GLY A 314 24.72 3.88 -19.13
CA GLY A 314 24.56 3.22 -20.43
C GLY A 314 23.75 1.92 -20.35
N LEU A 315 22.78 1.85 -19.43
CA LEU A 315 21.85 0.71 -19.34
C LEU A 315 20.65 0.96 -20.25
N LYS A 316 20.11 -0.11 -20.83
CA LYS A 316 18.75 -0.07 -21.38
C LYS A 316 17.77 0.15 -20.22
N VAL A 317 16.71 0.93 -20.46
CA VAL A 317 15.68 1.19 -19.46
C VAL A 317 14.74 -0.03 -19.41
N PRO A 318 14.69 -0.80 -18.30
CA PRO A 318 13.72 -1.88 -18.14
C PRO A 318 12.31 -1.32 -17.93
N GLU A 319 11.29 -2.12 -18.18
CA GLU A 319 9.93 -1.81 -17.76
C GLU A 319 9.87 -1.69 -16.23
N LEU A 320 9.33 -0.58 -15.74
CA LEU A 320 9.15 -0.33 -14.31
C LEU A 320 7.95 -1.12 -13.78
N VAL A 321 8.08 -1.78 -12.63
CA VAL A 321 6.95 -2.41 -11.94
C VAL A 321 6.79 -1.78 -10.55
N VAL A 322 5.60 -1.24 -10.26
CA VAL A 322 5.23 -0.72 -8.93
C VAL A 322 4.03 -1.47 -8.38
N GLU A 323 3.96 -1.63 -7.07
CA GLU A 323 3.03 -2.55 -6.40
C GLU A 323 2.16 -1.89 -5.30
N PRO A 324 1.38 -0.85 -5.63
CA PRO A 324 0.54 -0.17 -4.64
C PRO A 324 -0.57 -1.09 -4.10
N GLY A 325 -0.69 -1.16 -2.78
CA GLY A 325 -1.82 -1.82 -2.11
C GLY A 325 -2.58 -0.83 -1.23
N ARG A 326 -1.92 -0.41 -0.14
CA ARG A 326 -2.48 0.52 0.86
C ARG A 326 -2.93 1.85 0.24
N SER A 327 -2.13 2.40 -0.66
CA SER A 327 -2.38 3.69 -1.32
C SER A 327 -3.55 3.68 -2.32
N ILE A 328 -4.08 2.50 -2.67
CA ILE A 328 -5.31 2.34 -3.45
C ILE A 328 -6.48 2.00 -2.54
N ALA A 329 -6.37 0.93 -1.76
CA ALA A 329 -7.51 0.41 -1.00
C ALA A 329 -7.78 1.15 0.31
N GLY A 330 -6.75 1.71 0.94
CA GLY A 330 -6.86 2.35 2.26
C GLY A 330 -7.74 3.60 2.25
N PRO A 331 -7.47 4.62 1.42
CA PRO A 331 -8.27 5.84 1.36
C PRO A 331 -9.72 5.63 0.92
N ALA A 332 -10.01 4.49 0.26
CA ALA A 332 -11.36 4.15 -0.18
C ALA A 332 -12.23 3.56 0.94
N GLY A 333 -11.61 3.03 2.00
CA GLY A 333 -12.30 2.23 3.01
C GLY A 333 -12.67 3.01 4.27
N MET A 334 -13.91 2.85 4.73
CA MET A 334 -14.39 3.32 6.03
C MET A 334 -14.95 2.15 6.83
N ALA A 335 -14.75 2.17 8.15
CA ALA A 335 -15.34 1.21 9.08
C ALA A 335 -16.39 1.93 9.95
N LEU A 336 -17.62 1.44 9.90
CA LEU A 336 -18.75 1.93 10.67
C LEU A 336 -18.99 1.05 11.88
N TYR A 337 -19.28 1.69 13.00
CA TYR A 337 -19.54 1.04 14.27
C TYR A 337 -20.71 1.70 14.98
N THR A 338 -21.44 0.92 15.78
CA THR A 338 -22.45 1.44 16.70
C THR A 338 -21.86 1.63 18.09
N VAL A 339 -22.02 2.82 18.65
CA VAL A 339 -21.61 3.11 20.03
C VAL A 339 -22.49 2.31 21.01
N GLY A 340 -21.83 1.53 21.88
CA GLY A 340 -22.45 0.82 22.98
C GLY A 340 -22.33 1.60 24.29
N SER A 341 -21.50 1.09 25.21
CA SER A 341 -21.33 1.71 26.53
C SER A 341 -20.37 2.92 26.49
N ILE A 342 -20.75 4.00 27.19
CA ILE A 342 -19.87 5.12 27.48
C ILE A 342 -19.55 5.10 28.97
N LYS A 343 -18.26 5.06 29.31
CA LYS A 343 -17.78 5.08 30.68
C LYS A 343 -16.86 6.29 30.90
N ASP A 344 -17.32 7.22 31.71
CA ASP A 344 -16.50 8.33 32.18
C ASP A 344 -15.74 7.94 33.46
N ILE A 345 -14.41 8.04 33.41
CA ILE A 345 -13.55 7.87 34.57
C ILE A 345 -12.97 9.26 34.93
N PRO A 346 -13.50 9.93 35.97
CA PRO A 346 -13.09 11.28 36.34
C PRO A 346 -11.57 11.39 36.54
N GLY A 347 -10.96 12.42 35.95
CA GLY A 347 -9.52 12.66 36.02
C GLY A 347 -8.65 11.69 35.19
N VAL A 348 -9.23 10.70 34.51
CA VAL A 348 -8.49 9.70 33.72
C VAL A 348 -8.82 9.81 32.24
N ARG A 349 -10.03 9.38 31.83
CA ARG A 349 -10.54 9.50 30.44
C ARG A 349 -11.98 9.01 30.32
N ARG A 350 -12.59 9.39 29.19
CA ARG A 350 -13.81 8.77 28.65
C ARG A 350 -13.45 7.55 27.82
N TYR A 351 -14.14 6.44 28.05
CA TYR A 351 -14.12 5.26 27.19
C TYR A 351 -15.44 5.17 26.43
N VAL A 352 -15.36 5.03 25.12
CA VAL A 352 -16.50 4.77 24.24
C VAL A 352 -16.29 3.37 23.67
N ALA A 353 -17.15 2.44 24.05
CA ALA A 353 -17.14 1.10 23.49
C ALA A 353 -17.97 1.08 22.21
N VAL A 354 -17.52 0.27 21.25
CA VAL A 354 -18.20 0.01 19.98
C VAL A 354 -18.46 -1.49 19.84
N ASP A 355 -19.33 -1.85 18.89
CA ASP A 355 -19.73 -3.23 18.59
C ASP A 355 -18.71 -4.03 17.74
N GLY A 356 -17.52 -3.46 17.51
CA GLY A 356 -16.36 -4.13 16.93
C GLY A 356 -15.10 -3.98 17.79
N GLY A 357 -13.93 -4.11 17.17
CA GLY A 357 -12.64 -3.92 17.84
C GLY A 357 -11.50 -4.66 17.15
N MET A 358 -10.69 -5.36 17.94
CA MET A 358 -9.49 -6.03 17.41
C MET A 358 -9.78 -7.19 16.45
N GLY A 359 -11.00 -7.73 16.47
CA GLY A 359 -11.42 -8.82 15.58
C GLY A 359 -11.54 -8.37 14.12
N ASP A 360 -12.01 -7.14 13.90
CA ASP A 360 -12.15 -6.54 12.57
C ASP A 360 -11.00 -5.56 12.24
N ASN A 361 -10.45 -4.84 13.22
CA ASN A 361 -9.31 -3.95 13.04
C ASN A 361 -8.20 -4.20 14.08
N ILE A 362 -7.35 -5.19 13.80
CA ILE A 362 -6.23 -5.56 14.67
C ILE A 362 -5.07 -4.54 14.67
N ARG A 363 -5.04 -3.61 13.71
CA ARG A 363 -3.87 -2.75 13.43
C ARG A 363 -3.44 -1.85 14.58
N PRO A 364 -4.34 -1.22 15.38
CA PRO A 364 -3.92 -0.44 16.54
C PRO A 364 -3.15 -1.29 17.56
N LYS A 365 -3.57 -2.53 17.79
CA LYS A 365 -2.93 -3.41 18.78
C LYS A 365 -1.62 -4.01 18.25
N LEU A 366 -1.59 -4.41 16.99
CA LEU A 366 -0.44 -5.09 16.40
C LEU A 366 0.69 -4.14 15.99
N TYR A 367 0.34 -2.94 15.50
CA TYR A 367 1.30 -1.99 14.91
C TYR A 367 1.30 -0.62 15.58
N GLY A 368 0.47 -0.39 16.61
CA GLY A 368 0.31 0.96 17.17
C GLY A 368 -0.34 1.95 16.20
N ALA A 369 -1.04 1.46 15.17
CA ALA A 369 -1.66 2.31 14.17
C ALA A 369 -2.68 3.26 14.82
N ARG A 370 -2.64 4.53 14.42
CA ARG A 370 -3.60 5.56 14.82
C ARG A 370 -4.61 5.78 13.70
N TYR A 371 -5.82 6.17 14.08
CA TYR A 371 -6.92 6.48 13.17
C TYR A 371 -7.71 7.66 13.75
N GLU A 372 -8.39 8.39 12.86
CA GLU A 372 -9.41 9.36 13.25
C GLU A 372 -10.79 8.69 13.33
N ALA A 373 -11.62 9.18 14.24
CA ALA A 373 -12.99 8.73 14.41
C ALA A 373 -13.93 9.93 14.27
N PHE A 374 -14.98 9.76 13.47
CA PHE A 374 -15.97 10.79 13.19
C PHE A 374 -17.37 10.27 13.51
N LEU A 375 -18.27 11.16 13.89
CA LEU A 375 -19.68 10.82 13.99
C LEU A 375 -20.24 10.74 12.57
N ALA A 376 -20.84 9.60 12.24
CA ALA A 376 -21.45 9.35 10.94
C ALA A 376 -22.61 10.31 10.72
#